data_AF-A0A836TEE1-F1
#
_entry.id   AF-A0A836TEE1-F1
#
_cell.length_a   1.000
_cell.length_b   1.000
_cell.length_c   1.000
_cell.angle_alpha   90.00
_cell.angle_beta   90.00
_cell.angle_gamma   90.00
#
_symmetry.space_group_name_H-M   'P 1'
#
loop_
_entity.id
_entity.type
_entity.pdbx_description
1 polymer ?
#
loop_
_entity_poly.entity_id
_entity_poly.type
_entity_poly.pdbx_seq_one_letter_code
_entity_poly.pdbx_strand_id
1 'polypeptide(L)'
;TAKLPRIDMLAPENVIGKSTVDSIRSGAVHGFTGMVENLVRQIKTELGQNAQVVATGGIVEWIASNTTVIDTLDPFLTLDGMRIIYEKNHPEN
;
A
#
# COMPACT_ATOMS: atom_id res chain seq x y z
N THR A 1 -24.11 0.31 11.71
CA THR A 1 -23.33 1.34 10.98
C THR A 1 -24.19 2.46 10.35
N ALA A 2 -25.31 2.87 10.94
CA ALA A 2 -26.22 3.87 10.33
C ALA A 2 -25.82 5.36 10.52
N LYS A 3 -24.78 5.66 11.32
CA LYS A 3 -24.38 7.04 11.72
C LYS A 3 -22.89 7.34 11.55
N LEU A 4 -22.15 6.49 10.84
CA LEU A 4 -20.73 6.77 10.62
C LEU A 4 -20.56 7.83 9.54
N PRO A 5 -19.77 8.90 9.77
CA PRO A 5 -19.53 9.91 8.77
C PRO A 5 -18.63 9.35 7.66
N ARG A 6 -18.77 9.88 6.44
CA ARG A 6 -17.72 9.73 5.43
C ARG A 6 -16.49 10.49 5.92
N ILE A 7 -15.34 9.83 5.87
CA ILE A 7 -14.06 10.39 6.29
C ILE A 7 -13.08 10.37 5.11
N ASP A 8 -12.21 11.37 5.07
CA ASP A 8 -11.00 11.37 4.25
C ASP A 8 -9.91 10.50 4.89
N MET A 9 -8.99 10.01 4.06
CA MET A 9 -7.81 9.28 4.52
C MET A 9 -6.69 10.27 4.83
N LEU A 10 -6.86 11.04 5.91
CA LEU A 10 -5.76 11.82 6.48
C LEU A 10 -5.10 11.03 7.60
N ALA A 11 -3.77 11.08 7.67
CA ALA A 11 -3.03 10.49 8.77
C ALA A 11 -3.45 11.17 10.09
N PRO A 12 -3.88 10.40 11.11
CA PRO A 12 -4.26 10.97 12.40
C PRO A 12 -3.00 11.38 13.18
N GLU A 13 -3.09 12.47 13.94
CA GLU A 13 -1.99 12.92 14.80
C GLU A 13 -1.68 11.92 15.92
N ASN A 14 -2.68 11.14 16.35
CA ASN A 14 -2.58 10.23 17.48
C ASN A 14 -3.20 8.87 17.13
N VAL A 15 -2.57 7.78 17.60
CA VAL A 15 -3.10 6.42 17.44
C VAL A 15 -4.38 6.22 18.26
N ILE A 16 -4.49 6.80 19.46
CA ILE A 16 -5.72 6.70 20.25
C ILE A 16 -6.63 7.87 19.89
N GLY A 17 -7.70 7.58 19.15
CA GLY A 17 -8.71 8.56 18.75
C GLY A 17 -9.52 9.07 19.95
N LYS A 18 -9.81 10.38 19.96
CA LYS A 18 -10.63 11.05 20.99
C LYS A 18 -12.03 11.41 20.49
N SER A 19 -12.32 11.08 19.23
CA SER A 19 -13.63 11.20 18.60
C SER A 19 -13.89 9.97 17.72
N THR A 20 -15.14 9.72 17.35
CA THR A 20 -15.50 8.65 16.42
C THR A 20 -14.73 8.77 15.09
N VAL A 21 -14.55 9.99 14.59
CA VAL A 21 -13.82 10.26 13.34
C VAL A 21 -12.35 9.87 13.49
N ASP A 22 -11.71 10.31 14.58
CA ASP A 22 -10.28 10.02 14.82
C ASP A 22 -10.04 8.53 15.04
N SER A 23 -10.95 7.86 15.75
CA SER A 23 -10.85 6.42 16.00
C SER A 23 -10.97 5.61 14.71
N ILE A 24 -11.86 6.01 13.79
CA ILE A 24 -11.97 5.35 12.48
C ILE A 24 -10.73 5.63 11.63
N ARG A 25 -10.26 6.89 11.56
CA ARG A 25 -9.03 7.23 10.83
C ARG A 25 -7.85 6.42 11.36
N SER A 26 -7.64 6.41 12.68
CA SER A 26 -6.59 5.61 13.32
C SER A 26 -6.64 4.13 12.94
N GLY A 27 -7.81 3.50 13.06
CA GLY A 27 -7.98 2.10 12.67
C GLY A 27 -7.69 1.87 11.20
N ALA A 28 -8.13 2.76 10.31
CA ALA A 28 -7.90 2.64 8.88
C ALA A 28 -6.42 2.79 8.52
N VAL A 29 -5.75 3.84 9.02
CA VAL A 29 -4.34 4.13 8.70
C VAL A 29 -3.41 3.12 9.33
N HIS A 30 -3.39 3.03 10.66
CA HIS A 30 -2.46 2.16 11.36
C HIS A 30 -2.78 0.68 11.15
N GLY A 31 -4.06 0.33 11.01
CA GLY A 31 -4.47 -1.04 10.72
C GLY A 31 -4.00 -1.50 9.33
N PHE A 32 -4.18 -0.66 8.30
CA PHE A 32 -3.72 -1.00 6.95
C PHE A 32 -2.19 -1.02 6.86
N THR A 33 -1.51 0.00 7.39
CA THR A 33 -0.05 0.05 7.44
C THR A 33 0.53 -1.15 8.16
N GLY A 34 0.03 -1.46 9.37
CA GLY A 34 0.52 -2.61 10.15
C GLY A 34 0.27 -3.95 9.45
N MET A 35 -0.83 -4.07 8.71
CA MET A 35 -1.11 -5.25 7.89
C MET A 35 -0.05 -5.42 6.78
N VAL A 36 0.25 -4.36 6.04
CA VAL A 36 1.27 -4.37 4.98
C VAL A 36 2.63 -4.74 5.54
N GLU A 37 3.07 -4.08 6.61
CA GLU A 37 4.37 -4.33 7.24
C GLU A 37 4.50 -5.77 7.75
N ASN A 38 3.45 -6.31 8.37
CA ASN A 38 3.44 -7.66 8.88
C ASN A 38 3.46 -8.70 7.74
N LEU A 39 2.71 -8.47 6.65
CA LEU A 39 2.71 -9.37 5.50
C LEU A 39 4.07 -9.36 4.80
N VAL A 40 4.64 -8.19 4.53
CA VAL A 40 5.99 -8.07 3.93
C VAL A 40 7.02 -8.81 4.77
N ARG A 41 7.01 -8.61 6.10
CA ARG A 41 7.94 -9.31 7.01
C ARG A 41 7.77 -10.82 6.94
N GLN A 42 6.54 -11.33 6.98
CA GLN A 42 6.28 -12.77 6.92
C GLN A 42 6.74 -13.36 5.59
N ILE A 43 6.43 -12.70 4.46
CA ILE A 43 6.85 -13.15 3.13
C ILE A 43 8.37 -13.19 3.01
N LYS A 44 9.08 -12.13 3.44
CA LYS A 44 10.55 -12.10 3.43
C LYS A 44 11.17 -13.20 4.31
N THR A 45 10.53 -13.49 5.44
CA THR A 45 10.96 -14.55 6.36
C THR A 45 10.79 -15.92 5.72
N GLU A 46 9.61 -16.22 5.16
CA GLU A 46 9.32 -17.50 4.49
C GLU A 46 10.23 -17.72 3.28
N LEU A 47 10.50 -16.66 2.52
CA LEU A 47 11.37 -16.71 1.34
C LEU A 47 12.87 -16.82 1.69
N GLY A 48 13.25 -16.52 2.94
CA GLY A 48 14.65 -16.54 3.39
C GLY A 48 15.54 -15.47 2.74
N GLN A 49 14.96 -14.43 2.14
CA GLN A 49 15.70 -13.35 1.48
C GLN A 49 15.03 -11.99 1.66
N ASN A 50 15.83 -10.92 1.58
CA ASN A 50 15.32 -9.56 1.57
C ASN A 50 14.79 -9.19 0.17
N ALA A 51 13.60 -9.67 -0.17
CA ALA A 51 12.95 -9.34 -1.44
C ALA A 51 12.68 -7.84 -1.58
N GLN A 52 12.78 -7.32 -2.80
CA GLN A 52 12.38 -5.95 -3.11
C GLN A 52 10.86 -5.80 -3.03
N VAL A 53 10.38 -4.73 -2.41
CA VAL A 53 8.96 -4.42 -2.24
C VAL A 53 8.59 -3.27 -3.17
N VAL A 54 7.84 -3.61 -4.22
CA VAL A 54 7.33 -2.65 -5.20
C VAL A 54 5.85 -2.41 -4.93
N ALA A 55 5.43 -1.15 -4.90
CA ALA A 55 4.05 -0.77 -4.68
C ALA A 55 3.49 0.03 -5.87
N THR A 56 2.22 -0.23 -6.20
CA THR A 56 1.49 0.41 -7.31
C THR A 56 0.03 0.70 -6.91
N GLY A 57 -0.72 1.39 -7.77
CA GLY A 57 -2.14 1.71 -7.56
C GLY A 57 -2.41 3.10 -6.96
N GLY A 58 -3.67 3.52 -6.99
CA GLY A 58 -4.06 4.92 -6.76
C GLY A 58 -3.89 5.46 -5.33
N ILE A 59 -3.63 4.61 -4.34
CA ILE A 59 -3.43 5.01 -2.93
C ILE A 59 -1.99 4.83 -2.46
N VAL A 60 -1.07 4.51 -3.38
CA VAL A 60 0.28 4.03 -3.03
C VAL A 60 1.14 5.09 -2.35
N GLU A 61 1.06 6.34 -2.80
CA GLU A 61 1.81 7.47 -2.21
C GLU A 61 1.41 7.67 -0.75
N TRP A 62 0.11 7.55 -0.47
CA TRP A 62 -0.40 7.68 0.88
C TRP A 62 0.12 6.55 1.79
N ILE A 63 0.07 5.30 1.33
CA ILE A 63 0.61 4.17 2.10
C ILE A 63 2.12 4.36 2.34
N ALA A 64 2.88 4.72 1.30
CA ALA A 64 4.32 4.88 1.39
C ALA A 64 4.75 6.03 2.31
N SER A 65 3.93 7.08 2.47
CA SER A 65 4.19 8.11 3.48
C SER A 65 4.03 7.62 4.93
N ASN A 66 3.41 6.46 5.14
CA ASN A 66 3.13 5.90 6.47
C ASN A 66 4.00 4.67 6.81
N THR A 67 4.89 4.20 5.92
CA THR A 67 5.74 3.03 6.19
C THR A 67 7.07 3.09 5.45
N THR A 68 8.07 2.39 5.98
CA THR A 68 9.41 2.26 5.36
C THR A 68 9.62 0.92 4.67
N VAL A 69 8.61 0.05 4.61
CA VAL A 69 8.78 -1.31 4.02
C VAL A 69 8.71 -1.33 2.50
N ILE A 70 8.32 -0.23 1.87
CA ILE A 70 8.21 -0.09 0.41
C ILE A 70 9.53 0.47 -0.13
N ASP A 71 10.15 -0.26 -1.07
CA ASP A 71 11.42 0.12 -1.67
C ASP A 71 11.23 0.96 -2.94
N THR A 72 10.13 0.76 -3.67
CA THR A 72 9.89 1.42 -4.96
C THR A 72 8.41 1.68 -5.19
N LEU A 73 8.10 2.89 -5.66
CA LEU A 73 6.79 3.26 -6.17
C LEU A 73 6.79 3.17 -7.70
N ASP A 74 5.89 2.36 -8.25
CA ASP A 74 5.73 2.19 -9.69
C ASP A 74 4.25 2.33 -10.08
N PRO A 75 3.80 3.53 -10.49
CA PRO A 75 2.42 3.76 -10.89
C PRO A 75 2.05 3.10 -12.24
N PHE A 76 3.03 2.67 -13.03
CA PHE A 76 2.82 2.14 -14.38
C PHE A 76 3.09 0.63 -14.47
N LEU A 77 3.37 -0.04 -13.36
CA LEU A 77 3.70 -1.46 -13.28
C LEU A 77 2.84 -2.36 -14.18
N THR A 78 1.50 -2.16 -14.18
CA THR A 78 0.60 -2.92 -15.04
C THR A 78 0.77 -2.59 -16.52
N LEU A 79 0.92 -1.32 -16.87
CA LEU A 79 1.11 -0.87 -18.27
C LEU A 79 2.45 -1.34 -18.82
N ASP A 80 3.50 -1.32 -18.00
CA ASP A 80 4.80 -1.89 -18.38
C ASP A 80 4.70 -3.40 -18.62
N GLY A 81 3.98 -4.12 -17.75
CA GLY A 81 3.69 -5.54 -17.97
C GLY A 81 2.96 -5.78 -19.30
N MET A 82 1.96 -4.97 -19.63
CA MET A 82 1.23 -5.05 -20.91
C MET A 82 2.14 -4.78 -22.10
N ARG A 83 3.00 -3.76 -22.02
CA ARG A 83 3.99 -3.43 -23.07
C ARG A 83 4.96 -4.59 -23.30
N ILE A 84 5.51 -5.17 -22.23
CA ILE A 84 6.42 -6.33 -22.31
C ILE A 84 5.74 -7.53 -22.97
N ILE A 85 4.48 -7.80 -22.63
CA ILE A 85 3.71 -8.89 -23.25
C ILE A 85 3.52 -8.61 -24.75
N TYR A 86 3.18 -7.38 -25.13
CA TYR A 86 3.03 -7.00 -26.54
C TYR A 86 4.32 -7.21 -27.34
N GLU A 87 5.44 -6.69 -26.85
CA GLU A 87 6.77 -6.82 -27.48
C GLU A 87 7.17 -8.28 -27.66
N LYS A 88 6.95 -9.13 -26.65
CA LYS A 88 7.26 -10.57 -26.74
C LYS A 88 6.46 -11.31 -27.81
N ASN A 89 5.26 -10.84 -28.14
CA ASN A 89 4.40 -11.45 -29.15
C ASN A 89 4.55 -10.80 -30.53
N HIS A 90 5.33 -9.72 -30.65
CA HIS A 90 5.60 -9.01 -31.91
C HIS A 90 7.10 -8.76 -32.07
N PRO A 91 7.93 -9.82 -32.19
CA PRO A 91 9.39 -9.72 -32.20
C PRO A 91 9.98 -9.02 -33.45
N GLU A 92 9.15 -8.68 -34.44
CA GLU A 92 9.57 -8.02 -35.68
C GLU A 92 9.29 -6.49 -35.71
N ASN A 93 9.03 -5.88 -34.55
CA ASN A 93 9.09 -4.42 -34.37
C ASN A 93 10.43 -3.99 -33.76
#